data_AF-A0A0Q4RBR1-F1
#
_entry.id   AF-A0A0Q4RBR1-F1
#
_cell.length_a   1.000
_cell.length_b   1.000
_cell.length_c   1.000
_cell.angle_alpha   90.00
_cell.angle_beta   90.00
_cell.angle_gamma   90.00
#
_symmetry.space_group_name_H-M   'P 1'
#
loop_
_entity.id
_entity.type
_entity.pdbx_description
1 polymer ?
#
loop_
_entity_poly.entity_id
_entity_poly.type
_entity_poly.pdbx_seq_one_letter_code
_entity_poly.pdbx_strand_id
1 'polypeptide(L)'
;MNGQTIAVQIAAAGDDAWFAKRTDRRLRLRNTIPGEFNDVDGEPPVGMAWRTIVIEAQPGARSRQAIALPLGTDIEQFTDEALFELFVQVAPPGARQVIASLRKVKLPAATGAS
;
A
#
# COMPACT_ATOMS: atom_id res chain seq x y z
N MET A 1 7.72 -6.13 25.67
CA MET A 1 6.91 -5.81 24.47
C MET A 1 7.87 -5.70 23.30
N ASN A 2 7.68 -6.47 22.22
CA ASN A 2 8.63 -6.49 21.09
C ASN A 2 8.53 -5.16 20.31
N GLY A 3 9.66 -4.54 19.96
CA GLY A 3 9.70 -3.26 19.24
C GLY A 3 8.95 -3.31 17.90
N GLN A 4 8.99 -4.46 17.21
CA GLN A 4 8.20 -4.68 16.00
C GLN A 4 6.69 -4.60 16.26
N THR A 5 6.20 -5.18 17.36
CA THR A 5 4.77 -5.14 17.69
C THR A 5 4.27 -3.70 17.83
N ILE A 6 5.10 -2.82 18.40
CA ILE A 6 4.80 -1.40 18.54
C ILE A 6 4.77 -0.72 17.15
N ALA A 7 5.78 -0.97 16.30
CA ALA A 7 5.82 -0.41 14.95
C ALA A 7 4.60 -0.82 14.10
N VAL A 8 4.21 -2.10 14.16
CA VAL A 8 3.03 -2.63 13.46
C VAL A 8 1.72 -1.99 13.96
N GLN A 9 1.61 -1.73 15.26
CA GLN A 9 0.46 -1.06 15.88
C GLN A 9 0.37 0.42 15.47
N ILE A 10 1.49 1.14 15.50
CA ILE A 10 1.57 2.54 15.04
C ILE A 10 1.14 2.62 13.57
N ALA A 11 1.68 1.72 12.74
CA ALA A 11 1.32 1.62 11.34
C ALA A 11 -0.18 1.38 11.13
N ALA A 12 -0.75 0.40 11.84
CA ALA A 12 -2.17 0.09 11.75
C ALA A 12 -3.05 1.29 12.14
N ALA A 13 -2.76 1.94 13.28
CA ALA A 13 -3.51 3.11 13.74
C ALA A 13 -3.41 4.30 12.76
N GLY A 14 -2.23 4.50 12.19
CA GLY A 14 -2.02 5.54 11.17
C GLY A 14 -2.76 5.24 9.87
N ASP A 15 -2.87 3.98 9.48
CA ASP A 15 -3.62 3.53 8.30
C ASP A 15 -5.13 3.66 8.52
N ASP A 16 -5.64 3.25 9.68
CA ASP A 16 -7.03 3.46 10.10
C ASP A 16 -7.44 4.93 10.01
N ALA A 17 -6.65 5.82 10.63
CA ALA A 17 -6.95 7.24 10.65
C ALA A 17 -6.92 7.88 9.24
N TRP A 18 -6.10 7.36 8.33
CA TRP A 18 -6.00 7.88 6.97
C TRP A 18 -7.20 7.44 6.12
N PHE A 19 -7.57 6.15 6.16
CA PHE A 19 -8.72 5.63 5.40
C PHE A 19 -10.06 6.17 5.93
N ALA A 20 -10.19 6.37 7.25
CA ALA A 20 -11.38 6.99 7.83
C ALA A 20 -11.65 8.41 7.31
N LYS A 21 -10.59 9.15 6.91
CA LYS A 21 -10.69 10.49 6.33
C LYS A 21 -10.83 10.50 4.81
N ARG A 22 -10.63 9.35 4.16
CA ARG A 22 -10.57 9.21 2.70
C ARG A 22 -11.34 7.96 2.28
N THR A 23 -12.65 8.01 2.48
CA THR A 23 -13.56 6.88 2.30
C THR A 23 -13.70 6.42 0.85
N ASP A 24 -13.29 7.24 -0.11
CA ASP A 24 -13.22 6.96 -1.54
C ASP A 24 -11.94 6.20 -1.93
N ARG A 25 -10.94 6.17 -1.05
CA ARG A 25 -9.63 5.54 -1.28
C ARG A 25 -9.61 4.11 -0.75
N ARG A 26 -8.93 3.23 -1.48
CA ARG A 26 -8.66 1.83 -1.08
C ARG A 26 -7.17 1.52 -1.06
N LEU A 27 -6.37 2.42 -1.62
CA LEU A 27 -4.92 2.32 -1.64
C LEU A 27 -4.32 3.56 -1.00
N ARG A 28 -3.22 3.35 -0.28
CA ARG A 28 -2.41 4.39 0.31
C ARG A 28 -0.95 4.06 0.06
N LEU A 29 -0.16 5.09 -0.25
CA LEU A 29 1.30 5.02 -0.21
C LEU A 29 1.79 5.88 0.94
N ARG A 30 2.72 5.36 1.74
CA ARG A 30 3.34 6.10 2.83
C ARG A 30 4.81 5.74 3.00
N ASN A 31 5.52 6.52 3.82
CA ASN A 31 6.81 6.08 4.34
C ASN A 31 6.66 4.78 5.11
N THR A 32 7.62 3.87 4.93
CA THR A 32 7.73 2.68 5.78
C THR A 32 8.09 3.11 7.19
N ILE A 33 7.42 2.52 8.18
CA ILE A 33 7.74 2.75 9.58
C ILE A 33 8.91 1.83 9.95
N PRO A 34 9.99 2.34 10.57
CA PRO A 34 11.12 1.50 10.98
C PRO A 34 10.67 0.34 11.88
N GLY A 35 11.10 -0.87 11.56
CA GLY A 35 10.74 -2.08 12.30
C GLY A 35 9.33 -2.60 12.03
N GLU A 36 8.59 -2.04 11.07
CA GLU A 36 7.27 -2.55 10.68
C GLU A 36 7.34 -3.95 10.05
N PHE A 37 8.38 -4.22 9.26
CA PHE A 37 8.57 -5.47 8.54
C PHE A 37 9.84 -6.17 9.03
N ASN A 38 9.84 -7.50 9.06
CA ASN A 38 11.01 -8.30 9.46
C ASN A 38 12.02 -8.50 8.32
N ASP A 39 11.54 -8.44 7.09
CA ASP A 39 12.24 -8.68 5.84
C ASP A 39 12.67 -7.37 5.13
N VAL A 40 12.52 -6.24 5.82
CA VAL A 40 12.92 -4.90 5.37
C VAL A 40 13.86 -4.33 6.42
N ASP A 41 15.03 -4.93 6.47
CA ASP A 41 16.07 -4.76 7.48
C ASP A 41 17.34 -4.10 6.90
N GLY A 42 17.38 -3.90 5.58
CA GLY A 42 18.45 -3.19 4.87
C GLY A 42 18.09 -1.75 4.49
N GLU A 43 19.11 -0.94 4.22
CA GLU A 43 18.93 0.36 3.57
C GLU A 43 18.26 0.18 2.20
N PRO A 44 17.40 1.13 1.78
CA PRO A 44 16.88 1.11 0.43
C PRO A 44 18.04 1.27 -0.58
N PRO A 45 17.89 0.78 -1.82
CA PRO A 45 18.88 1.01 -2.87
C PRO A 45 19.23 2.50 -3.03
N VAL A 46 20.43 2.80 -3.53
CA VAL A 46 20.89 4.18 -3.76
C VAL A 46 19.88 4.95 -4.62
N GLY A 47 19.48 6.12 -4.14
CA GLY A 47 18.48 6.97 -4.81
C GLY A 47 17.03 6.56 -4.55
N MET A 48 16.78 5.53 -3.73
CA MET A 48 15.46 5.05 -3.36
C MET A 48 15.15 5.24 -1.86
N ALA A 49 13.88 5.13 -1.52
CA ALA A 49 13.38 5.08 -0.15
C ALA A 49 12.38 3.94 0.00
N TRP A 50 12.38 3.31 1.17
CA TRP A 50 11.34 2.36 1.54
C TRP A 50 10.01 3.08 1.75
N ARG A 51 9.03 2.67 0.96
CA ARG A 51 7.64 3.06 1.09
C ARG A 51 6.80 1.83 1.40
N THR A 52 5.64 2.04 1.99
CA THR A 52 4.66 1.01 2.24
C THR A 52 3.42 1.31 1.41
N ILE A 53 3.05 0.37 0.55
CA ILE A 53 1.74 0.36 -0.08
C ILE A 53 0.78 -0.39 0.83
N VAL A 54 -0.36 0.25 1.12
CA VAL A 54 -1.42 -0.29 1.97
C VAL A 54 -2.65 -0.46 1.12
N ILE A 55 -3.23 -1.65 1.19
CA ILE A 55 -4.45 -2.00 0.48
C ILE A 55 -5.54 -2.33 1.48
N GLU A 56 -6.67 -1.65 1.40
CA GLU A 56 -7.88 -1.98 2.14
C GLU A 56 -8.83 -2.78 1.26
N ALA A 57 -8.91 -4.10 1.50
CA ALA A 57 -9.81 -4.98 0.75
C ALA A 57 -11.27 -4.85 1.23
N GLN A 58 -11.45 -4.62 2.54
CA GLN A 58 -12.71 -4.28 3.22
C GLN A 58 -12.36 -3.32 4.36
N PRO A 59 -13.31 -2.49 4.85
CA PRO A 59 -13.06 -1.61 5.99
C PRO A 59 -12.40 -2.36 7.15
N GLY A 60 -11.19 -1.95 7.54
CA GLY A 60 -10.40 -2.58 8.61
C GLY A 60 -9.62 -3.86 8.22
N ALA A 61 -9.86 -4.44 7.04
CA ALA A 61 -9.09 -5.57 6.52
C ALA A 61 -8.03 -5.09 5.53
N ARG A 62 -6.77 -5.01 5.98
CA ARG A 62 -5.68 -4.39 5.22
C ARG A 62 -4.47 -5.29 5.02
N SER A 63 -3.89 -5.18 3.84
CA SER A 63 -2.57 -5.71 3.51
C SER A 63 -1.56 -4.58 3.41
N ARG A 64 -0.32 -4.83 3.81
CA ARG A 64 0.79 -3.87 3.76
C ARG A 64 2.00 -4.55 3.14
N GLN A 65 2.64 -3.85 2.21
CA GLN A 65 3.85 -4.34 1.56
C GLN A 65 4.86 -3.22 1.45
N ALA A 66 6.11 -3.49 1.82
CA ALA A 66 7.20 -2.58 1.58
C ALA A 66 7.67 -2.64 0.12
N ILE A 67 7.98 -1.48 -0.44
CA ILE A 67 8.47 -1.29 -1.80
C ILE A 67 9.54 -0.21 -1.79
N ALA A 68 10.60 -0.38 -2.58
CA ALA A 68 11.59 0.68 -2.79
C ALA A 68 11.13 1.57 -3.95
N LEU A 69 11.05 2.87 -3.73
CA LEU A 69 10.69 3.86 -4.77
C LEU A 69 11.73 4.98 -4.82
N PRO A 70 11.92 5.66 -5.96
CA PRO A 70 12.79 6.83 -6.04
C PRO A 70 12.52 7.87 -4.94
N LEU A 71 13.58 8.50 -4.42
CA LEU A 71 13.45 9.50 -3.34
C LEU A 71 12.51 10.65 -3.69
N GLY A 72 12.52 11.09 -4.95
CA GLY A 72 11.69 12.17 -5.47
C GLY A 72 10.22 11.79 -5.76
N THR A 73 9.80 10.56 -5.48
CA THR A 73 8.40 10.16 -5.67
C THR A 73 7.48 10.94 -4.72
N ASP A 74 6.60 11.77 -5.27
CA ASP A 74 5.54 12.44 -4.52
C ASP A 74 4.40 11.45 -4.22
N ILE A 75 4.51 10.83 -3.05
CA ILE A 75 3.62 9.74 -2.62
C ILE A 75 2.17 10.18 -2.41
N GLU A 76 1.89 11.45 -2.20
CA GLU A 76 0.53 11.96 -1.95
C GLU A 76 -0.25 12.19 -3.25
N GLN A 77 0.44 12.30 -4.39
CA GLN A 77 -0.19 12.56 -5.69
C GLN A 77 -0.72 11.30 -6.39
N PHE A 78 -0.39 10.10 -5.91
CA PHE A 78 -0.82 8.88 -6.57
C PHE A 78 -2.33 8.66 -6.43
N THR A 79 -2.98 8.42 -7.57
CA THR A 79 -4.34 7.90 -7.62
C THR A 79 -4.37 6.42 -7.27
N ASP A 80 -5.54 5.88 -6.97
CA ASP A 80 -5.67 4.46 -6.68
C ASP A 80 -5.35 3.59 -7.90
N GLU A 81 -5.64 4.05 -9.11
CA GLU A 81 -5.27 3.37 -10.35
C GLU A 81 -3.75 3.26 -10.48
N ALA A 82 -3.03 4.38 -10.27
CA ALA A 82 -1.57 4.40 -10.34
C ALA A 82 -0.93 3.54 -9.24
N LEU A 83 -1.46 3.58 -8.01
CA LEU A 83 -0.99 2.71 -6.93
C LEU A 83 -1.25 1.24 -7.21
N PHE A 84 -2.37 0.92 -7.86
CA PHE A 84 -2.69 -0.44 -8.22
C PHE A 84 -1.75 -0.98 -9.30
N GLU A 85 -1.45 -0.19 -10.34
CA GLU A 85 -0.47 -0.56 -11.35
C GLU A 85 0.91 -0.78 -10.75
N LEU A 86 1.34 0.12 -9.87
CA LEU A 86 2.59 -0.03 -9.12
C LEU A 86 2.59 -1.32 -8.30
N PHE A 87 1.50 -1.60 -7.58
CA PHE A 87 1.34 -2.85 -6.82
C PHE A 87 1.47 -4.08 -7.71
N VAL A 88 0.85 -4.09 -8.89
CA VAL A 88 0.93 -5.21 -9.83
C VAL A 88 2.34 -5.39 -10.37
N GLN A 89 3.06 -4.32 -10.67
CA GLN A 89 4.43 -4.38 -11.20
C GLN A 89 5.42 -4.99 -10.19
N VAL A 90 5.24 -4.70 -8.91
CA VAL A 90 6.13 -5.16 -7.83
C VAL A 90 5.63 -6.42 -7.11
N ALA A 91 4.40 -6.86 -7.40
CA ALA A 91 3.81 -8.03 -6.79
C ALA A 91 4.49 -9.33 -7.27
N PRO A 92 4.90 -10.23 -6.35
CA PRO A 92 5.40 -11.54 -6.73
C PRO A 92 4.30 -12.34 -7.46
N PRO A 93 4.65 -13.30 -8.33
CA PRO A 93 3.68 -13.99 -9.20
C PRO A 93 2.45 -14.60 -8.50
N GLY A 94 2.57 -14.98 -7.21
CA GLY A 94 1.48 -15.50 -6.39
C GLY A 94 0.46 -14.45 -5.89
N ALA A 95 0.81 -13.16 -5.87
CA ALA A 95 -0.08 -12.09 -5.39
C ALA A 95 -1.15 -11.67 -6.41
N ARG A 96 -1.14 -12.24 -7.62
CA ARG A 96 -2.14 -12.03 -8.68
C ARG A 96 -3.58 -12.32 -8.24
N GLN A 97 -3.78 -13.22 -7.28
CA GLN A 97 -5.12 -13.53 -6.76
C GLN A 97 -5.68 -12.39 -5.88
N VAL A 98 -4.83 -11.70 -5.10
CA VAL A 98 -5.22 -10.52 -4.32
C VAL A 98 -5.56 -9.36 -5.27
N ILE A 99 -4.74 -9.18 -6.33
CA ILE A 99 -4.96 -8.23 -7.43
C ILE A 99 -6.33 -8.47 -8.11
N ALA A 100 -6.68 -9.72 -8.39
CA ALA A 100 -7.97 -10.07 -8.99
C ALA A 100 -9.16 -9.76 -8.07
N SER A 101 -9.02 -9.96 -6.76
CA SER A 101 -10.06 -9.61 -5.78
C SER A 101 -10.25 -8.10 -5.65
N LEU A 102 -9.18 -7.31 -5.72
CA LEU A 102 -9.27 -5.84 -5.67
C LEU A 102 -9.95 -5.25 -6.91
N ARG A 103 -9.68 -5.80 -8.11
CA ARG A 103 -10.41 -5.41 -9.33
C ARG A 103 -11.92 -5.59 -9.20
N LYS A 104 -12.35 -6.68 -8.55
CA LYS A 104 -13.78 -6.96 -8.30
C LYS A 104 -14.40 -6.01 -7.28
N VAL A 105 -13.60 -5.49 -6.34
CA VAL A 105 -14.07 -4.57 -5.29
C VAL A 105 -14.15 -3.13 -5.79
N LYS A 106 -13.39 -2.73 -6.83
CA LYS A 106 -13.23 -1.30 -7.15
C LYS A 106 -13.30 -0.84 -8.61
N LEU A 107 -13.52 -1.69 -9.61
CA LEU A 107 -13.86 -1.15 -10.93
C LEU A 107 -15.39 -0.98 -10.98
N PRO A 108 -15.96 0.24 -10.89
CA PRO A 108 -17.23 0.45 -11.59
C PRO A 108 -16.99 -0.05 -13.01
N ALA A 109 -17.92 -0.87 -13.53
CA ALA A 109 -17.92 -1.21 -14.94
C ALA A 109 -17.67 0.09 -15.70
N ALA A 110 -16.73 0.10 -16.64
CA ALA A 110 -16.57 1.21 -17.56
C ALA A 110 -17.96 1.46 -18.17
N THR A 111 -18.67 2.45 -17.64
CA THR A 111 -20.00 2.81 -18.13
C THR A 111 -19.79 3.29 -19.55
N GLY A 112 -20.53 2.67 -20.46
CA GLY A 112 -20.28 2.62 -21.89
C GLY A 112 -19.91 3.94 -22.55
N ALA A 113 -18.99 3.85 -23.51
CA ALA A 113 -19.12 4.58 -24.75
C ALA A 113 -19.77 3.61 -25.75
N SER A 114 -21.05 3.83 -26.01
CA SER A 114 -21.75 3.29 -27.18
C SER A 114 -21.22 3.91 -28.47
#